data_AF-A0A699RVX8-F1
#
_entry.id   AF-A0A699RVX8-F1
#
_cell.length_a   1.000
_cell.length_b   1.000
_cell.length_c   1.000
_cell.angle_alpha   90.00
_cell.angle_beta   90.00
_cell.angle_gamma   90.00
#
_symmetry.space_group_name_H-M   'P 1'
#
loop_
_entity.id
_entity.type
_entity.pdbx_description
1 polymer ?
#
loop_
_entity_poly.entity_id
_entity_poly.type
_entity_poly.pdbx_seq_one_letter_code
_entity_poly.pdbx_strand_id
1 'polypeptide(L)'
;MQTQTSNSLHNAIMEAGSKDRPPMLAPRNYIQWKSRIKRYIDTKPNRELIHYCLENPPYELGWNDKFIIDAEGNPTTATHQ
;
A
#
# COMPACT_ATOMS: atom_id res chain seq x y z
N MET A 1 21.72 -9.15 7.97
CA MET A 1 21.68 -10.64 7.97
C MET A 1 20.22 -11.04 8.16
N GLN A 2 19.46 -11.21 7.08
CA GLN A 2 18.02 -11.52 7.16
C GLN A 2 17.88 -12.98 7.64
N THR A 3 17.23 -13.19 8.79
CA THR A 3 17.15 -14.52 9.43
C THR A 3 16.22 -15.43 8.63
N GLN A 4 16.67 -16.66 8.38
CA GLN A 4 15.94 -17.73 7.68
C GLN A 4 14.52 -17.96 8.24
N THR A 5 14.31 -17.61 9.50
CA THR A 5 13.03 -17.64 10.21
C THR A 5 12.00 -16.62 9.69
N SER A 6 12.43 -15.40 9.35
CA SER A 6 11.53 -14.34 8.84
C SER A 6 10.97 -14.70 7.46
N ASN A 7 11.81 -15.25 6.59
CA ASN A 7 11.40 -15.69 5.26
C ASN A 7 10.43 -16.89 5.33
N SER A 8 10.63 -17.80 6.28
CA SER A 8 9.73 -18.93 6.52
C SER A 8 8.35 -18.46 6.99
N LEU A 9 8.30 -17.53 7.95
CA LEU A 9 7.05 -16.96 8.46
C LEU A 9 6.30 -16.17 7.38
N HIS A 10 7.02 -15.36 6.59
CA HIS A 10 6.44 -14.62 5.47
C HIS A 10 5.78 -15.56 4.44
N ASN A 11 6.48 -16.64 4.06
CA ASN A 11 5.97 -17.63 3.12
C ASN A 11 4.76 -18.39 3.68
N ALA A 12 4.77 -18.73 4.97
CA ALA A 12 3.64 -19.40 5.62
C ALA A 12 2.37 -18.53 5.67
N ILE A 13 2.52 -17.22 5.91
CA ILE A 13 1.41 -16.26 5.89
C ILE A 13 0.84 -16.12 4.47
N MET A 14 1.70 -16.02 3.47
CA MET A 14 1.31 -15.97 2.06
C MET A 14 0.58 -17.26 1.63
N GLU A 15 1.09 -18.43 2.00
CA GLU A 15 0.49 -19.73 1.72
C GLU A 15 -0.88 -19.89 2.39
N ALA A 16 -1.01 -19.57 3.68
CA ALA A 16 -2.26 -19.67 4.42
C ALA A 16 -3.38 -18.79 3.83
N GLY A 17 -3.03 -17.61 3.27
CA GLY A 17 -3.96 -16.71 2.61
C GLY A 17 -4.20 -17.00 1.12
N SER A 18 -3.48 -17.96 0.52
CA SER A 18 -3.54 -18.25 -0.92
C SER A 18 -4.51 -19.36 -1.32
N LYS A 19 -4.90 -20.24 -0.38
CA LYS A 19 -5.79 -21.38 -0.67
C LYS A 19 -7.20 -20.97 -1.11
N ASP A 20 -7.72 -19.87 -0.57
CA ASP A 20 -9.09 -19.41 -0.83
C ASP A 20 -9.15 -18.07 -1.57
N ARG A 21 -8.00 -17.44 -1.83
CA ARG A 21 -7.91 -16.15 -2.51
C ARG A 21 -7.62 -16.38 -3.99
N PRO A 22 -8.32 -15.69 -4.93
CA PRO A 22 -7.93 -15.69 -6.32
C PRO A 22 -6.43 -15.35 -6.44
N PRO A 23 -5.67 -16.01 -7.33
CA PRO A 23 -4.23 -15.79 -7.45
C PRO A 23 -3.98 -14.30 -7.55
N MET A 24 -3.15 -13.79 -6.63
CA MET A 24 -2.76 -12.39 -6.62
C MET A 24 -2.18 -12.10 -7.99
N LEU A 25 -2.84 -11.25 -8.78
CA LEU A 25 -2.35 -10.85 -10.10
C LEU A 25 -0.88 -10.47 -9.90
N ALA A 26 0.02 -11.09 -10.68
CA ALA A 26 1.45 -10.80 -10.60
C ALA A 26 1.64 -9.28 -10.51
N PRO A 27 2.53 -8.73 -9.65
CA PRO A 27 2.63 -7.29 -9.43
C PRO A 27 2.74 -6.45 -10.73
N ARG A 28 3.26 -7.06 -11.80
CA ARG A 28 3.38 -6.49 -13.16
C ARG A 28 2.07 -6.45 -13.96
N ASN A 29 1.10 -7.30 -13.61
CA ASN A 29 -0.24 -7.39 -14.22
C ASN A 29 -1.29 -6.59 -13.43
N TYR A 30 -0.91 -6.00 -12.29
CA TYR A 30 -1.69 -4.95 -11.68
C TYR A 30 -1.59 -3.74 -12.61
N ILE A 31 -2.59 -3.53 -13.48
CA ILE A 31 -2.76 -2.21 -14.11
C ILE A 31 -2.68 -1.23 -12.94
N GLN A 32 -1.60 -0.43 -12.92
CA GLN A 32 -1.26 0.42 -11.79
C GLN A 32 -2.56 1.08 -11.35
N TRP A 33 -3.04 0.79 -10.15
CA TRP A 33 -4.29 1.35 -9.61
C TRP A 33 -4.33 2.86 -9.77
N LYS A 34 -3.15 3.48 -9.72
CA LYS A 34 -2.87 4.85 -10.14
C LYS A 34 -3.42 5.21 -11.53
N SER A 35 -3.13 4.44 -12.57
CA SER A 35 -3.65 4.64 -13.94
C SER A 35 -5.16 4.44 -14.03
N ARG A 36 -5.74 3.47 -13.30
CA ARG A 36 -7.20 3.26 -13.27
C ARG A 36 -7.92 4.42 -12.61
N ILE A 37 -7.40 4.89 -11.48
CA ILE A 37 -7.89 6.07 -10.77
C ILE A 37 -7.78 7.31 -11.67
N LYS A 38 -6.62 7.53 -12.30
CA LYS A 38 -6.41 8.66 -13.20
C LYS A 38 -7.46 8.69 -14.31
N ARG A 39 -7.64 7.57 -15.03
CA ARG A 39 -8.64 7.48 -16.10
C ARG A 39 -10.07 7.70 -15.58
N TYR A 40 -10.39 7.23 -14.38
CA TYR A 40 -11.69 7.48 -13.77
C TYR A 40 -11.90 8.98 -13.53
N ILE A 41 -10.95 9.66 -12.89
CA ILE A 41 -11.01 11.09 -12.57
C ILE A 41 -11.15 11.92 -13.85
N ASP A 42 -10.34 11.64 -14.88
CA ASP A 42 -10.32 12.38 -16.14
C ASP A 42 -11.70 12.41 -16.85
N THR A 43 -12.52 11.38 -16.63
CA THR A 43 -13.86 11.26 -17.25
C THR A 43 -14.99 11.93 -16.45
N LYS A 44 -14.71 12.48 -15.26
CA LYS A 44 -15.76 13.04 -14.40
C LYS A 44 -15.91 14.56 -14.56
N PRO A 45 -17.14 15.10 -14.45
CA PRO A 45 -17.39 16.53 -14.53
C PRO A 45 -16.78 17.31 -13.34
N ASN A 46 -16.59 16.65 -12.20
CA ASN A 46 -15.96 17.21 -11.00
C ASN A 46 -14.47 16.85 -10.86
N ARG A 47 -13.78 16.53 -11.97
CA ARG A 47 -12.36 16.14 -11.95
C ARG A 47 -11.47 17.13 -11.19
N GLU A 48 -11.72 18.42 -11.36
CA GLU A 48 -10.93 19.49 -10.74
C GLU A 48 -11.07 19.50 -9.22
N LEU A 49 -12.30 19.32 -8.71
CA LEU A 49 -12.56 19.18 -7.28
C LEU A 49 -11.89 17.92 -6.71
N ILE A 50 -11.95 16.81 -7.44
CA ILE A 50 -11.30 15.55 -7.01
C ILE A 50 -9.77 15.73 -6.96
N HIS A 51 -9.17 16.39 -7.96
CA HIS A 51 -7.75 16.73 -7.95
C HIS A 51 -7.39 17.64 -6.78
N TYR A 52 -8.17 18.70 -6.55
CA TYR A 52 -7.98 19.62 -5.44
C TYR A 52 -7.98 18.92 -4.09
N CYS A 53 -8.92 17.99 -3.85
CA CYS A 53 -8.97 17.22 -2.60
C CYS A 53 -7.84 16.20 -2.44
N LEU A 54 -7.22 15.73 -3.53
CA LEU A 54 -6.04 14.85 -3.48
C LEU A 54 -4.76 15.64 -3.17
N GLU A 55 -4.64 16.86 -3.68
CA GLU A 55 -3.51 17.75 -3.39
C GLU A 55 -3.64 18.42 -2.03
N ASN A 56 -4.87 18.72 -1.60
CA ASN A 56 -5.21 19.38 -0.35
C ASN A 56 -6.14 18.47 0.46
N PRO A 57 -5.64 17.35 0.99
CA PRO A 57 -6.48 16.44 1.76
C PRO A 57 -7.03 17.16 3.00
N PRO A 58 -8.32 16.96 3.33
CA PRO A 58 -8.95 17.62 4.47
C PRO A 58 -8.40 17.15 5.82
N TYR A 59 -7.64 16.05 5.81
CA TYR A 59 -6.94 15.52 6.96
C TYR A 59 -5.47 15.39 6.62
N GLU A 60 -4.61 15.84 7.52
CA GLU A 60 -3.22 15.46 7.49
C GLU A 60 -3.14 13.94 7.63
N LEU A 61 -2.59 13.27 6.62
CA LEU A 61 -2.23 11.87 6.73
C LEU A 61 -1.11 11.78 7.77
N GLY A 62 -1.47 11.50 9.03
CA GLY A 62 -0.55 11.22 10.14
C GLY A 62 0.31 9.96 9.94
N TRP A 63 0.49 9.52 8.70
CA TRP A 63 1.39 8.45 8.29
C TRP A 63 2.84 8.92 8.25
N ASN A 64 3.10 10.23 8.19
CA ASN A 64 4.47 10.76 8.24
C ASN A 64 5.13 10.51 9.61
N ASP A 65 4.33 10.45 10.68
CA ASP A 65 4.82 10.22 12.07
C ASP A 65 4.46 8.83 12.61
N LYS A 66 3.92 7.94 11.77
CA LYS A 66 3.54 6.62 12.25
C LYS A 66 4.79 5.74 12.33
N PHE A 67 5.32 5.58 13.55
CA PHE A 67 6.32 4.57 13.85
C PHE A 67 5.82 3.21 13.37
N ILE A 68 6.55 2.59 12.45
CA ILE A 68 6.32 1.19 12.10
C ILE A 68 6.92 0.39 13.24
N ILE A 69 6.06 -0.24 14.04
CA ILE A 69 6.53 -1.12 15.12
C ILE A 69 7.05 -2.41 14.47
N ASP A 70 8.31 -2.74 14.73
CA ASP A 70 8.92 -3.98 14.26
C ASP A 70 8.39 -5.20 15.04
N ALA A 71 8.80 -6.41 14.64
CA ALA A 71 8.35 -7.64 15.29
C ALA A 71 8.79 -7.76 16.77
N GLU A 72 9.71 -6.91 17.22
CA GLU A 72 10.26 -6.87 18.57
C GLU A 72 9.59 -5.77 19.43
N GLY A 73 8.68 -4.99 18.85
CA GLY A 73 7.95 -3.93 19.55
C GLY A 73 8.63 -2.56 19.48
N ASN A 74 9.70 -2.40 18.69
CA ASN A 74 10.45 -1.16 18.62
C ASN A 74 9.91 -0.22 17.52
N PRO A 75 9.77 1.09 17.82
CA PRO A 75 9.32 2.07 16.84
C PRO A 75 10.41 2.34 15.78
N THR A 76 10.14 1.98 14.53
CA THR A 76 11.01 2.29 13.38
C THR A 76 10.42 3.46 12.58
N THR A 77 11.15 4.56 12.46
CA THR A 77 10.79 5.71 11.61
C THR A 77 11.03 5.35 10.14
N ALA A 78 9.97 5.10 9.39
CA ALA A 78 10.08 4.89 7.94
C ALA A 78 10.11 6.23 7.21
N THR A 79 11.28 6.86 7.16
CA THR A 79 11.52 8.01 6.28
C THR A 79 11.57 7.51 4.84
N HIS A 80 10.50 7.75 4.07
CA HIS A 80 10.52 7.53 2.62
C HIS A 80 11.15 8.76 1.96
N GLN A 81 12.35 8.62 1.38
CA GLN A 81 12.88 9.62 0.44
C GLN A 81 12.21 9.50 -0.93
#